data_AF-A0A2T1CZY5-F1
#
_entry.id   AF-A0A2T1CZY5-F1
#
_cell.length_a   1.000
_cell.length_b   1.000
_cell.length_c   1.000
_cell.angle_alpha   90.00
_cell.angle_beta   90.00
_cell.angle_gamma   90.00
#
_symmetry.space_group_name_H-M   'P 1'
#
loop_
_entity.id
_entity.type
_entity.pdbx_description
1 polymer ?
#
loop_
_entity_poly.entity_id
_entity_poly.type
_entity_poly.pdbx_seq_one_letter_code
_entity_poly.pdbx_strand_id
1 'polypeptide(L)'
;MNDKTVATPFKIPAELPFLQAICWQVANVHNLSFKEMLYRYESGWHYWGVLGQPDSEELAFIQQISQDYQSWLVAELGNINQSPKTEKSVNSKPMFKREIHQKILTVLSHLNVEFLQECRAYFGGGTLVSMEHGEYRLSQDIDFMCPMDGGYNLLRRKVAAAGYDVIFANRDRIVLPNEIQSNQYGIRFPVIVDGTIIKFEMVCEGRIQFDEPSYPSWSPVPCLNQVDSIAEKLLANADRWPSDRVNSRDLIDLAIQRLASDLPQKAIDKAEAAYQVMEPLNRAIEYFQDRPDYREKCYDILSIAEPDRVIDGIDLLAQDLGREITVRTFSETISPFPITDESQM
;
A
#
# COMPACT_ATOMS: atom_id res chain seq x y z
N MET A 1 -21.69 31.94 -26.72
CA MET A 1 -21.85 30.95 -27.80
C MET A 1 -20.73 29.94 -27.68
N ASN A 2 -20.99 28.67 -27.99
CA ASN A 2 -20.02 27.57 -27.89
C ASN A 2 -19.34 27.43 -26.52
N ASP A 3 -20.16 27.39 -25.46
CA ASP A 3 -19.82 26.46 -24.39
C ASP A 3 -19.94 25.05 -24.97
N LYS A 4 -18.81 24.39 -25.19
CA LYS A 4 -18.73 23.02 -25.70
C LYS A 4 -18.18 22.15 -24.58
N THR A 5 -19.08 21.65 -23.75
CA THR A 5 -18.86 20.42 -22.99
C THR A 5 -18.48 19.31 -23.97
N VAL A 6 -17.19 18.98 -24.01
CA VAL A 6 -16.70 17.82 -24.76
C VAL A 6 -17.16 16.59 -24.00
N ALA A 7 -18.27 15.98 -24.46
CA ALA A 7 -18.76 14.73 -23.89
C ALA A 7 -17.66 13.67 -23.98
N THR A 8 -17.22 13.18 -22.82
CA THR A 8 -16.21 12.11 -22.73
C THR A 8 -16.74 10.86 -23.43
N PRO A 9 -16.03 10.30 -24.43
CA PRO A 9 -16.55 9.20 -25.24
C PRO A 9 -16.65 7.88 -24.47
N PHE A 10 -15.95 7.75 -23.34
CA PHE A 10 -15.95 6.56 -22.49
C PHE A 10 -16.96 6.68 -21.36
N LYS A 11 -17.83 5.67 -21.23
CA LYS A 11 -18.63 5.44 -20.04
C LYS A 11 -17.88 4.43 -19.16
N ILE A 12 -17.57 4.80 -17.92
CA ILE A 12 -17.03 3.87 -16.93
C ILE A 12 -18.11 2.81 -16.62
N PRO A 13 -17.80 1.50 -16.68
CA PRO A 13 -18.65 0.43 -16.17
C PRO A 13 -19.09 0.63 -14.71
N ALA A 14 -20.18 -0.03 -14.31
CA ALA A 14 -20.68 0.05 -12.94
C ALA A 14 -19.79 -0.72 -11.95
N GLU A 15 -19.25 -1.86 -12.38
CA GLU A 15 -18.26 -2.66 -11.67
C GLU A 15 -16.96 -2.69 -12.46
N LEU A 16 -15.84 -2.76 -11.76
CA LEU A 16 -14.49 -2.83 -12.35
C LEU A 16 -13.66 -3.89 -11.60
N PRO A 17 -14.05 -5.19 -11.63
CA PRO A 17 -13.50 -6.20 -10.74
C PRO A 17 -11.98 -6.37 -10.85
N PHE A 18 -11.37 -6.17 -12.02
CA PHE A 18 -9.92 -6.26 -12.20
C PHE A 18 -9.20 -4.97 -11.81
N LEU A 19 -9.77 -3.79 -12.10
CA LEU A 19 -9.21 -2.52 -11.62
C LEU A 19 -9.29 -2.44 -10.10
N GLN A 20 -10.42 -2.81 -9.50
CA GLN A 20 -10.61 -2.95 -8.05
C GLN A 20 -9.56 -3.92 -7.46
N ALA A 21 -9.26 -5.03 -8.15
CA ALA A 21 -8.20 -5.95 -7.73
C ALA A 21 -6.80 -5.33 -7.82
N ILE A 22 -6.34 -4.89 -8.99
CA ILE A 22 -4.96 -4.38 -9.18
C ILE A 22 -4.73 -2.99 -8.54
N CYS A 23 -5.81 -2.30 -8.16
CA CYS A 23 -5.80 -1.02 -7.45
C CYS A 23 -6.40 -1.12 -6.05
N TRP A 24 -6.37 -2.28 -5.36
CA TRP A 24 -7.03 -2.45 -4.06
C TRP A 24 -6.76 -1.29 -3.07
N GLN A 25 -5.56 -0.69 -3.10
CA GLN A 25 -5.17 0.43 -2.22
C GLN A 25 -6.01 1.70 -2.42
N VAL A 26 -6.70 1.84 -3.55
CA VAL A 26 -7.50 3.02 -3.93
C VAL A 26 -8.91 2.87 -3.37
N ALA A 27 -9.27 3.76 -2.45
CA ALA A 27 -10.56 3.81 -1.76
C ALA A 27 -11.79 3.58 -2.65
N ASN A 28 -11.79 4.23 -3.82
CA ASN A 28 -12.79 4.06 -4.87
C ASN A 28 -12.08 4.22 -6.22
N VAL A 29 -11.96 3.13 -6.98
CA VAL A 29 -11.28 3.16 -8.29
C VAL A 29 -11.99 4.05 -9.31
N HIS A 30 -13.28 4.33 -9.14
CA HIS A 30 -14.06 5.19 -10.02
C HIS A 30 -13.69 6.69 -9.85
N ASN A 31 -12.92 7.05 -8.82
CA ASN A 31 -12.33 8.40 -8.66
C ASN A 31 -11.04 8.59 -9.48
N LEU A 32 -10.51 7.55 -10.15
CA LEU A 32 -9.35 7.64 -11.03
C LEU A 32 -9.74 8.22 -12.39
N SER A 33 -8.90 9.08 -12.98
CA SER A 33 -9.09 9.51 -14.37
C SER A 33 -8.82 8.37 -15.36
N PHE A 34 -9.37 8.43 -16.58
CA PHE A 34 -9.18 7.37 -17.60
C PHE A 34 -7.70 7.01 -17.85
N LYS A 35 -6.80 8.00 -17.82
CA LYS A 35 -5.36 7.80 -17.99
C LYS A 35 -4.70 7.13 -16.78
N GLU A 36 -5.23 7.34 -15.58
CA GLU A 36 -4.80 6.64 -14.37
C GLU A 36 -5.34 5.22 -14.34
N MET A 37 -6.61 5.01 -14.68
CA MET A 37 -7.20 3.67 -14.86
C MET A 37 -6.38 2.85 -15.86
N LEU A 38 -6.13 3.39 -17.05
CA LEU A 38 -5.29 2.76 -18.07
C LEU A 38 -3.90 2.41 -17.53
N TYR A 39 -3.20 3.35 -16.89
CA TYR A 39 -1.88 3.07 -16.33
C TYR A 39 -1.90 1.96 -15.26
N ARG A 40 -2.97 1.85 -14.47
CA ARG A 40 -3.12 0.76 -13.51
C ARG A 40 -3.37 -0.57 -14.21
N TYR A 41 -4.16 -0.61 -15.28
CA TYR A 41 -4.26 -1.81 -16.13
C TYR A 41 -2.90 -2.17 -16.75
N GLU A 42 -2.13 -1.21 -17.28
CA GLU A 42 -0.81 -1.45 -17.85
C GLU A 42 0.18 -2.01 -16.81
N SER A 43 0.34 -1.34 -15.66
CA SER A 43 1.26 -1.77 -14.61
C SER A 43 0.78 -3.00 -13.83
N GLY A 44 -0.53 -3.27 -13.86
CA GLY A 44 -1.15 -4.45 -13.25
C GLY A 44 -1.42 -5.61 -14.21
N TRP A 45 -1.13 -5.49 -15.51
CA TRP A 45 -1.62 -6.45 -16.52
C TRP A 45 -1.14 -7.88 -16.29
N HIS A 46 0.11 -8.01 -15.83
CA HIS A 46 0.75 -9.27 -15.49
C HIS A 46 0.13 -9.98 -14.27
N TYR A 47 -0.91 -9.38 -13.67
CA TYR A 47 -1.74 -9.98 -12.63
C TYR A 47 -3.10 -10.47 -13.14
N TRP A 48 -3.38 -10.44 -14.45
CA TRP A 48 -4.56 -11.11 -15.01
C TRP A 48 -4.59 -12.58 -14.58
N GLY A 49 -5.70 -13.02 -13.97
CA GLY A 49 -5.87 -14.36 -13.41
C GLY A 49 -5.16 -14.60 -12.07
N VAL A 50 -4.24 -13.70 -11.68
CA VAL A 50 -3.51 -13.76 -10.41
C VAL A 50 -4.26 -13.02 -9.31
N LEU A 51 -4.61 -11.75 -9.56
CA LEU A 51 -5.32 -10.89 -8.59
C LEU A 51 -6.82 -10.76 -8.91
N GLY A 52 -7.23 -11.12 -10.11
CA GLY A 52 -8.60 -10.99 -10.59
C GLY A 52 -8.64 -11.20 -12.09
N GLN A 53 -9.82 -11.15 -12.69
CA GLN A 53 -9.98 -11.09 -14.13
C GLN A 53 -11.04 -10.04 -14.46
N PRO A 54 -10.87 -9.28 -15.56
CA PRO A 54 -11.87 -8.31 -15.97
C PRO A 54 -13.08 -9.02 -16.55
N ASP A 55 -14.27 -8.52 -16.23
CA ASP A 55 -15.51 -9.01 -16.84
C ASP A 55 -15.71 -8.46 -18.26
N SER A 56 -16.81 -8.81 -18.91
CA SER A 56 -17.09 -8.39 -20.30
C SER A 56 -17.32 -6.89 -20.48
N GLU A 57 -17.83 -6.18 -19.46
CA GLU A 57 -18.01 -4.71 -19.54
C GLU A 57 -16.68 -4.00 -19.25
N GLU A 58 -15.93 -4.49 -18.25
CA GLU A 58 -14.60 -3.99 -17.95
C GLU A 58 -13.63 -4.24 -19.11
N LEU A 59 -13.66 -5.40 -19.77
CA LEU A 59 -12.85 -5.68 -20.96
C LEU A 59 -13.13 -4.74 -22.13
N ALA A 60 -14.41 -4.49 -22.41
CA ALA A 60 -14.81 -3.55 -23.45
C ALA A 60 -14.33 -2.12 -23.11
N PHE A 61 -14.36 -1.73 -21.84
CA PHE A 61 -13.86 -0.45 -21.36
C PHE A 61 -12.32 -0.35 -21.46
N ILE A 62 -11.57 -1.36 -20.99
CA ILE A 62 -10.11 -1.44 -21.13
C ILE A 62 -9.72 -1.33 -22.61
N GLN A 63 -10.41 -2.04 -23.50
CA GLN A 63 -10.15 -2.01 -24.93
C GLN A 63 -10.36 -0.62 -25.54
N GLN A 64 -11.44 0.08 -25.16
CA GLN A 64 -11.72 1.44 -25.64
C GLN A 64 -10.64 2.44 -25.19
N ILE A 65 -10.31 2.48 -23.89
CA ILE A 65 -9.28 3.42 -23.40
C ILE A 65 -7.87 3.04 -23.90
N SER A 66 -7.59 1.75 -24.10
CA SER A 66 -6.30 1.31 -24.66
C SER A 66 -6.13 1.75 -26.12
N GLN A 67 -7.21 1.79 -26.91
CA GLN A 67 -7.17 2.27 -28.30
C GLN A 67 -6.96 3.79 -28.37
N ASP A 68 -7.69 4.57 -27.57
CA ASP A 68 -7.64 6.04 -27.59
C ASP A 68 -6.27 6.59 -27.15
N TYR A 69 -5.70 6.03 -26.09
CA TYR A 69 -4.39 6.41 -25.56
C TYR A 69 -3.21 5.64 -26.19
N GLN A 70 -3.46 4.84 -27.24
CA GLN A 70 -2.46 4.06 -27.99
C GLN A 70 -1.61 3.10 -27.12
N SER A 71 -2.23 2.44 -26.14
CA SER A 71 -1.56 1.51 -25.25
C SER A 71 -1.18 0.18 -25.93
N TRP A 72 -0.11 -0.43 -25.44
CA TRP A 72 0.34 -1.77 -25.83
C TRP A 72 -0.67 -2.88 -25.49
N LEU A 73 -1.58 -2.64 -24.51
CA LEU A 73 -2.63 -3.59 -24.12
C LEU A 73 -3.55 -4.01 -25.28
N VAL A 74 -3.66 -3.19 -26.33
CA VAL A 74 -4.42 -3.52 -27.55
C VAL A 74 -3.94 -4.81 -28.21
N ALA A 75 -2.67 -5.20 -28.04
CA ALA A 75 -2.13 -6.46 -28.57
C ALA A 75 -2.50 -7.68 -27.70
N GLU A 76 -2.51 -7.53 -26.37
CA GLU A 76 -2.78 -8.62 -25.42
C GLU A 76 -4.28 -9.00 -25.35
N LEU A 77 -5.16 -8.00 -25.48
CA LEU A 77 -6.62 -8.14 -25.40
C LEU A 77 -7.25 -9.09 -26.44
N GLY A 78 -6.49 -9.56 -27.43
CA GLY A 78 -7.00 -10.44 -28.49
C GLY A 78 -7.25 -11.91 -28.10
N ASN A 79 -6.80 -12.38 -26.92
CA ASN A 79 -6.48 -13.80 -26.72
C ASN A 79 -7.00 -14.50 -25.42
N ILE A 80 -7.96 -13.98 -24.65
CA ILE A 80 -8.26 -14.54 -23.29
C ILE A 80 -9.75 -14.81 -23.01
N ASN A 81 -10.06 -15.85 -22.21
CA ASN A 81 -11.40 -16.26 -21.77
C ASN A 81 -11.44 -16.80 -20.31
N GLN A 82 -12.33 -16.22 -19.48
CA GLN A 82 -13.11 -16.82 -18.36
C GLN A 82 -12.49 -17.18 -16.98
N SER A 83 -13.35 -17.07 -15.95
CA SER A 83 -13.09 -17.04 -14.48
C SER A 83 -14.20 -17.72 -13.64
N PRO A 84 -14.00 -17.95 -12.32
CA PRO A 84 -15.08 -18.12 -11.33
C PRO A 84 -14.90 -17.34 -9.98
N LYS A 85 -15.86 -17.49 -9.03
CA LYS A 85 -16.02 -16.74 -7.74
C LYS A 85 -16.15 -17.73 -6.52
N THR A 86 -16.54 -17.45 -5.25
CA THR A 86 -17.34 -16.36 -4.60
C THR A 86 -17.24 -16.36 -3.04
N GLU A 87 -17.63 -15.25 -2.38
CA GLU A 87 -18.31 -15.13 -1.06
C GLU A 87 -17.58 -15.23 0.33
N LYS A 88 -18.35 -14.95 1.42
CA LYS A 88 -17.92 -14.35 2.73
C LYS A 88 -18.33 -15.16 3.99
N SER A 89 -17.83 -14.76 5.18
CA SER A 89 -18.26 -15.21 6.52
C SER A 89 -18.38 -14.06 7.56
N VAL A 90 -18.66 -14.36 8.84
CA VAL A 90 -19.32 -13.46 9.84
C VAL A 90 -18.45 -13.06 11.05
N ASN A 91 -18.79 -11.91 11.66
CA ASN A 91 -18.05 -11.18 12.71
C ASN A 91 -17.89 -11.84 14.10
N SER A 92 -16.76 -11.53 14.73
CA SER A 92 -16.62 -11.28 16.18
C SER A 92 -16.20 -9.82 16.40
N LYS A 93 -16.20 -9.28 17.62
CA LYS A 93 -15.83 -7.85 17.83
C LYS A 93 -14.33 -7.64 17.51
N PRO A 94 -13.97 -6.84 16.51
CA PRO A 94 -12.62 -6.83 15.98
C PRO A 94 -11.67 -5.89 16.75
N MET A 95 -10.37 -6.17 16.66
CA MET A 95 -9.29 -5.33 17.22
C MET A 95 -8.96 -4.11 16.33
N PHE A 96 -9.17 -4.24 15.01
CA PHE A 96 -9.03 -3.15 14.03
C PHE A 96 -10.40 -2.74 13.48
N LYS A 97 -10.59 -1.45 13.22
CA LYS A 97 -11.84 -0.86 12.71
C LYS A 97 -12.11 -1.24 11.26
N ARG A 98 -11.09 -1.26 10.39
CA ARG A 98 -11.26 -1.55 8.95
C ARG A 98 -11.29 -3.07 8.70
N GLU A 99 -12.31 -3.57 7.99
CA GLU A 99 -12.44 -5.01 7.66
C GLU A 99 -11.17 -5.58 7.02
N ILE A 100 -10.51 -4.81 6.14
CA ILE A 100 -9.29 -5.25 5.46
C ILE A 100 -8.12 -5.47 6.42
N HIS A 101 -7.96 -4.65 7.46
CA HIS A 101 -6.89 -4.83 8.45
C HIS A 101 -7.17 -6.03 9.38
N GLN A 102 -8.45 -6.34 9.64
CA GLN A 102 -8.86 -7.58 10.34
C GLN A 102 -8.54 -8.82 9.51
N LYS A 103 -8.73 -8.73 8.18
CA LYS A 103 -8.39 -9.77 7.21
C LYS A 103 -6.89 -9.94 7.05
N ILE A 104 -6.12 -8.86 7.00
CA ILE A 104 -4.65 -8.88 7.06
C ILE A 104 -4.19 -9.58 8.34
N LEU A 105 -4.69 -9.18 9.52
CA LEU A 105 -4.36 -9.83 10.79
C LEU A 105 -4.68 -11.33 10.76
N THR A 106 -5.81 -11.71 10.14
CA THR A 106 -6.16 -13.13 9.93
C THR A 106 -5.15 -13.84 9.04
N VAL A 107 -4.65 -13.23 7.95
CA VAL A 107 -3.56 -13.84 7.15
C VAL A 107 -2.26 -13.93 7.96
N LEU A 108 -1.90 -12.88 8.71
CA LEU A 108 -0.69 -12.86 9.54
C LEU A 108 -0.70 -13.96 10.61
N SER A 109 -1.85 -14.28 11.22
CA SER A 109 -1.96 -15.33 12.24
C SER A 109 -1.87 -16.77 11.69
N HIS A 110 -1.82 -16.94 10.37
CA HIS A 110 -1.61 -18.24 9.72
C HIS A 110 -0.15 -18.49 9.28
N LEU A 111 0.72 -17.49 9.42
CA LEU A 111 2.12 -17.57 8.99
C LEU A 111 3.00 -18.39 9.96
N ASN A 112 4.04 -19.01 9.41
CA ASN A 112 5.04 -19.74 10.17
C ASN A 112 6.05 -18.78 10.81
N VAL A 113 5.80 -18.40 12.06
CA VAL A 113 6.61 -17.43 12.82
C VAL A 113 8.08 -17.88 12.95
N GLU A 114 8.33 -19.17 13.18
CA GLU A 114 9.69 -19.71 13.30
C GLU A 114 10.47 -19.54 12.00
N PHE A 115 9.85 -19.82 10.85
CA PHE A 115 10.46 -19.64 9.53
C PHE A 115 10.69 -18.16 9.19
N LEU A 116 9.77 -17.27 9.57
CA LEU A 116 9.94 -15.83 9.42
C LEU A 116 11.15 -15.33 10.23
N GLN A 117 11.27 -15.75 11.50
CA GLN A 117 12.42 -15.42 12.35
C GLN A 117 13.73 -15.98 11.79
N GLU A 118 13.76 -17.25 11.36
CA GLU A 118 14.93 -17.90 10.76
C GLU A 118 15.42 -17.17 9.50
N CYS A 119 14.50 -16.65 8.68
CA CYS A 119 14.82 -15.89 7.47
C CYS A 119 15.05 -14.39 7.72
N ARG A 120 14.92 -13.89 8.96
CA ARG A 120 14.86 -12.46 9.31
C ARG A 120 13.85 -11.69 8.44
N ALA A 121 12.71 -12.33 8.14
CA ALA A 121 11.62 -11.78 7.36
C ALA A 121 10.65 -11.05 8.30
N TYR A 122 10.63 -9.72 8.22
CA TYR A 122 9.89 -8.87 9.16
C TYR A 122 8.75 -8.14 8.47
N PHE A 123 7.55 -8.17 9.05
CA PHE A 123 6.38 -7.46 8.53
C PHE A 123 6.61 -5.96 8.54
N GLY A 124 6.22 -5.25 7.46
CA GLY A 124 6.58 -3.85 7.27
C GLY A 124 5.72 -3.15 6.22
N GLY A 125 6.38 -2.36 5.38
CA GLY A 125 5.75 -1.63 4.29
C GLY A 125 4.73 -0.59 4.76
N GLY A 126 3.76 -0.26 3.91
CA GLY A 126 2.73 0.74 4.24
C GLY A 126 1.69 0.26 5.24
N THR A 127 1.57 -1.05 5.45
CA THR A 127 0.47 -1.65 6.23
C THR A 127 0.83 -1.78 7.71
N LEU A 128 2.09 -2.08 8.04
CA LEU A 128 2.60 -1.95 9.42
C LEU A 128 2.31 -0.55 9.99
N VAL A 129 2.75 0.50 9.28
CA VAL A 129 2.62 1.88 9.75
C VAL A 129 1.15 2.27 9.97
N SER A 130 0.25 1.89 9.05
CA SER A 130 -1.18 2.17 9.20
C SER A 130 -1.80 1.44 10.41
N MET A 131 -1.56 0.14 10.55
CA MET A 131 -2.13 -0.65 11.65
C MET A 131 -1.59 -0.21 13.02
N GLU A 132 -0.33 0.21 13.10
CA GLU A 132 0.28 0.73 14.32
C GLU A 132 -0.25 2.12 14.71
N HIS A 133 -0.44 3.02 13.75
CA HIS A 133 -0.81 4.43 14.00
C HIS A 133 -2.33 4.68 13.90
N GLY A 134 -3.15 3.70 14.33
CA GLY A 134 -4.60 3.87 14.49
C GLY A 134 -5.43 3.82 13.21
N GLU A 135 -4.90 3.22 12.14
CA GLU A 135 -5.55 3.02 10.83
C GLU A 135 -5.86 4.31 10.07
N TYR A 136 -5.06 5.36 10.27
CA TYR A 136 -5.24 6.70 9.68
C TYR A 136 -5.51 6.69 8.17
N ARG A 137 -4.90 5.76 7.43
CA ARG A 137 -5.16 5.51 6.00
C ARG A 137 -5.44 4.04 5.69
N LEU A 138 -6.03 3.80 4.54
CA LEU A 138 -6.19 2.47 3.95
C LEU A 138 -4.83 1.89 3.52
N SER A 139 -4.56 0.64 3.89
CA SER A 139 -3.42 -0.15 3.43
C SER A 139 -3.83 -1.63 3.39
N GLN A 140 -3.41 -2.38 2.37
CA GLN A 140 -3.99 -3.72 2.12
C GLN A 140 -2.98 -4.80 1.70
N ASP A 141 -1.81 -4.41 1.21
CA ASP A 141 -0.69 -5.31 0.91
C ASP A 141 -0.09 -5.84 2.22
N ILE A 142 0.42 -7.07 2.19
CA ILE A 142 1.27 -7.63 3.24
C ILE A 142 2.70 -7.66 2.70
N ASP A 143 3.52 -6.69 3.13
CA ASP A 143 4.93 -6.59 2.79
C ASP A 143 5.79 -7.19 3.92
N PHE A 144 6.63 -8.17 3.62
CA PHE A 144 7.69 -8.66 4.50
C PHE A 144 9.06 -8.26 3.93
N MET A 145 9.88 -7.56 4.71
CA MET A 145 11.23 -7.20 4.30
C MET A 145 12.23 -8.24 4.83
N CYS A 146 13.10 -8.74 3.96
CA CYS A 146 14.03 -9.84 4.24
C CYS A 146 15.45 -9.43 3.83
N PRO A 147 16.47 -9.49 4.71
CA PRO A 147 17.80 -9.00 4.39
C PRO A 147 18.53 -9.88 3.36
N MET A 148 19.26 -9.23 2.46
CA MET A 148 20.05 -9.88 1.40
C MET A 148 21.24 -10.69 1.95
N ASP A 149 21.70 -10.38 3.17
CA ASP A 149 22.90 -10.94 3.83
C ASP A 149 22.85 -12.45 4.14
N GLY A 150 21.70 -13.08 3.92
CA GLY A 150 21.51 -14.52 4.03
C GLY A 150 20.04 -14.89 4.16
N GLY A 151 19.25 -14.04 4.82
CA GLY A 151 17.83 -14.24 5.09
C GLY A 151 17.01 -14.51 3.82
N TYR A 152 17.06 -13.62 2.83
CA TYR A 152 16.31 -13.79 1.58
C TYR A 152 16.78 -14.99 0.72
N ASN A 153 18.06 -15.35 0.80
CA ASN A 153 18.59 -16.54 0.11
C ASN A 153 18.13 -17.85 0.76
N LEU A 154 18.04 -17.89 2.10
CA LEU A 154 17.43 -18.98 2.85
C LEU A 154 15.94 -19.11 2.52
N LEU A 155 15.21 -17.98 2.56
CA LEU A 155 13.80 -17.87 2.22
C LEU A 155 13.50 -18.49 0.86
N ARG A 156 14.16 -17.99 -0.21
CA ARG A 156 13.97 -18.51 -1.58
C ARG A 156 14.24 -20.00 -1.69
N ARG A 157 15.31 -20.50 -1.05
CA ARG A 157 15.67 -21.93 -1.09
C ARG A 157 14.61 -22.80 -0.42
N LYS A 158 14.07 -22.38 0.73
CA LYS A 158 13.02 -23.13 1.43
C LYS A 158 11.67 -23.05 0.70
N VAL A 159 11.29 -21.88 0.20
CA VAL A 159 10.06 -21.71 -0.61
C VAL A 159 10.13 -22.48 -1.93
N ALA A 160 11.29 -22.57 -2.58
CA ALA A 160 11.46 -23.41 -3.77
C ALA A 160 11.39 -24.93 -3.50
N ALA A 161 11.56 -25.36 -2.24
CA ALA A 161 11.52 -26.77 -1.85
C ALA A 161 10.17 -27.22 -1.25
N ALA A 162 9.43 -26.30 -0.62
CA ALA A 162 8.19 -26.59 0.11
C ALA A 162 7.00 -25.68 -0.27
N GLY A 163 7.17 -24.79 -1.25
CA GLY A 163 6.13 -23.87 -1.71
C GLY A 163 5.53 -23.06 -0.57
N TYR A 164 4.21 -23.13 -0.44
CA TYR A 164 3.46 -22.47 0.62
C TYR A 164 3.58 -23.17 1.99
N ASP A 165 4.00 -24.44 2.07
CA ASP A 165 3.98 -25.24 3.32
C ASP A 165 5.02 -24.76 4.33
N VAL A 166 6.04 -24.02 3.88
CA VAL A 166 7.00 -23.38 4.79
C VAL A 166 6.56 -21.98 5.22
N ILE A 167 5.80 -21.26 4.38
CA ILE A 167 5.33 -19.90 4.66
C ILE A 167 4.16 -19.90 5.65
N PHE A 168 3.24 -20.85 5.52
CA PHE A 168 2.00 -20.93 6.28
C PHE A 168 2.00 -22.14 7.21
N ALA A 169 1.88 -21.91 8.52
CA ALA A 169 1.72 -22.96 9.53
C ALA A 169 0.30 -23.55 9.55
N ASN A 170 -0.70 -22.79 9.07
CA ASN A 170 -2.07 -23.25 8.86
C ASN A 170 -2.65 -22.55 7.61
N ARG A 171 -3.72 -23.09 7.02
CA ARG A 171 -4.46 -22.49 5.88
C ARG A 171 -5.97 -22.36 6.09
N ASP A 172 -6.46 -22.56 7.31
CA ASP A 172 -7.88 -22.33 7.59
C ASP A 172 -8.32 -20.92 7.14
N ARG A 173 -9.50 -20.83 6.51
CA ARG A 173 -10.11 -19.60 5.99
C ARG A 173 -9.32 -18.84 4.91
N ILE A 174 -8.14 -19.32 4.48
CA ILE A 174 -7.36 -18.71 3.40
C ILE A 174 -7.28 -19.61 2.16
N VAL A 175 -7.32 -19.01 0.97
CA VAL A 175 -7.13 -19.70 -0.31
C VAL A 175 -5.96 -19.06 -1.05
N LEU A 176 -5.11 -19.90 -1.63
CA LEU A 176 -3.88 -19.52 -2.32
C LEU A 176 -4.05 -19.92 -3.80
N PRO A 177 -4.65 -19.06 -4.64
CA PRO A 177 -5.23 -19.46 -5.93
C PRO A 177 -4.22 -19.69 -7.06
N ASN A 178 -2.94 -19.35 -6.86
CA ASN A 178 -1.90 -19.35 -7.88
C ASN A 178 -0.57 -19.87 -7.32
N GLU A 179 0.36 -20.25 -8.20
CA GLU A 179 1.74 -20.58 -7.80
C GLU A 179 2.52 -19.34 -7.33
N ILE A 180 3.58 -19.59 -6.55
CA ILE A 180 4.44 -18.54 -5.99
C ILE A 180 5.36 -17.98 -7.07
N GLN A 181 5.30 -16.67 -7.33
CA GLN A 181 6.25 -15.98 -8.18
C GLN A 181 7.50 -15.61 -7.37
N SER A 182 8.62 -16.34 -7.56
CA SER A 182 9.90 -16.06 -6.88
C SER A 182 10.97 -15.59 -7.85
N ASN A 183 11.57 -14.42 -7.59
CA ASN A 183 12.72 -13.90 -8.34
C ASN A 183 13.81 -13.39 -7.38
N GLN A 184 14.85 -12.71 -7.89
CA GLN A 184 15.96 -12.22 -7.05
C GLN A 184 15.63 -11.01 -6.16
N TYR A 185 14.49 -10.35 -6.38
CA TYR A 185 14.05 -9.14 -5.67
C TYR A 185 12.83 -9.36 -4.77
N GLY A 186 12.02 -10.40 -5.01
CA GLY A 186 10.98 -10.79 -4.06
C GLY A 186 10.24 -12.07 -4.42
N ILE A 187 9.53 -12.59 -3.42
CA ILE A 187 8.56 -13.69 -3.51
C ILE A 187 7.17 -13.06 -3.44
N ARG A 188 6.27 -13.38 -4.39
CA ARG A 188 4.98 -12.70 -4.55
C ARG A 188 3.85 -13.68 -4.82
N PHE A 189 2.71 -13.48 -4.17
CA PHE A 189 1.49 -14.25 -4.39
C PHE A 189 0.24 -13.54 -3.84
N PRO A 190 -0.96 -13.86 -4.37
CA PRO A 190 -2.24 -13.51 -3.76
C PRO A 190 -2.59 -14.41 -2.56
N VAL A 191 -3.26 -13.85 -1.55
CA VAL A 191 -3.98 -14.60 -0.51
C VAL A 191 -5.45 -14.15 -0.53
N ILE A 192 -6.38 -15.09 -0.69
CA ILE A 192 -7.81 -14.83 -0.54
C ILE A 192 -8.22 -15.12 0.90
N VAL A 193 -8.93 -14.21 1.57
CA VAL A 193 -9.52 -14.42 2.90
C VAL A 193 -10.94 -13.82 2.98
N ASP A 194 -11.91 -14.66 3.36
CA ASP A 194 -13.35 -14.35 3.38
C ASP A 194 -13.83 -13.55 2.14
N GLY A 195 -13.42 -14.00 0.94
CA GLY A 195 -13.78 -13.40 -0.35
C GLY A 195 -12.99 -12.15 -0.78
N THR A 196 -11.96 -11.72 -0.04
CA THR A 196 -11.11 -10.57 -0.40
C THR A 196 -9.70 -11.02 -0.75
N ILE A 197 -9.15 -10.48 -1.83
CA ILE A 197 -7.77 -10.72 -2.28
C ILE A 197 -6.84 -9.71 -1.61
N ILE A 198 -5.82 -10.22 -0.95
CA ILE A 198 -4.70 -9.50 -0.33
C ILE A 198 -3.44 -9.86 -1.11
N LYS A 199 -2.61 -8.86 -1.40
CA LYS A 199 -1.28 -9.09 -1.95
C LYS A 199 -0.33 -9.52 -0.85
N PHE A 200 0.54 -10.48 -1.13
CA PHE A 200 1.65 -10.84 -0.26
C PHE A 200 2.97 -10.67 -1.03
N GLU A 201 3.90 -9.90 -0.47
CA GLU A 201 5.28 -9.82 -0.93
C GLU A 201 6.26 -10.16 0.19
N MET A 202 7.32 -10.88 -0.15
CA MET A 202 8.53 -10.97 0.67
C MET A 202 9.68 -10.40 -0.15
N VAL A 203 10.13 -9.19 0.18
CA VAL A 203 11.07 -8.38 -0.58
C VAL A 203 12.50 -8.66 -0.12
N CYS A 204 13.43 -8.72 -1.06
CA CYS A 204 14.87 -8.76 -0.80
C CYS A 204 15.37 -7.33 -0.55
N GLU A 205 15.63 -6.99 0.71
CA GLU A 205 16.21 -5.70 1.06
C GLU A 205 17.74 -5.79 1.14
N GLY A 206 18.41 -4.88 0.44
CA GLY A 206 19.88 -4.85 0.30
C GLY A 206 20.50 -3.46 0.42
N ARG A 207 19.67 -2.42 0.60
CA ARG A 207 20.08 -1.03 0.87
C ARG A 207 20.51 -0.86 2.33
N ILE A 208 19.78 -1.49 3.25
CA ILE A 208 19.97 -1.33 4.70
C ILE A 208 20.05 -2.67 5.45
N GLN A 209 20.71 -2.65 6.61
CA GLN A 209 20.72 -3.76 7.56
C GLN A 209 19.71 -3.52 8.67
N PHE A 210 18.75 -4.43 8.83
CA PHE A 210 17.78 -4.37 9.93
C PHE A 210 18.43 -4.67 11.28
N ASP A 211 18.04 -3.89 12.29
CA ASP A 211 18.26 -4.20 13.70
C ASP A 211 17.28 -5.33 14.14
N GLU A 212 17.20 -5.60 15.44
CA GLU A 212 16.22 -6.56 15.99
C GLU A 212 14.76 -6.15 15.67
N PRO A 213 13.87 -7.11 15.40
CA PRO A 213 12.48 -6.84 15.06
C PRO A 213 11.67 -6.36 16.27
N SER A 214 10.59 -5.62 16.00
CA SER A 214 9.57 -5.30 17.00
C SER A 214 8.53 -6.42 17.11
N TYR A 215 7.90 -6.50 18.28
CA TYR A 215 6.75 -7.37 18.54
C TYR A 215 5.61 -6.54 19.16
N PRO A 216 4.87 -5.75 18.36
CA PRO A 216 3.70 -5.04 18.83
C PRO A 216 2.66 -6.02 19.41
N SER A 217 1.94 -5.63 20.47
CA SER A 217 0.99 -6.51 21.17
C SER A 217 -0.17 -7.03 20.30
N TRP A 218 -0.41 -6.41 19.13
CA TRP A 218 -1.39 -6.82 18.14
C TRP A 218 -0.85 -7.80 17.09
N SER A 219 0.48 -7.95 16.96
CA SER A 219 1.09 -8.71 15.86
C SER A 219 1.41 -10.16 16.26
N PRO A 220 1.01 -11.16 15.46
CA PRO A 220 1.43 -12.55 15.64
C PRO A 220 2.81 -12.84 15.03
N VAL A 221 3.43 -11.88 14.34
CA VAL A 221 4.68 -12.03 13.57
C VAL A 221 5.71 -10.96 13.95
N PRO A 222 7.03 -11.20 13.76
CA PRO A 222 8.04 -10.15 13.90
C PRO A 222 7.78 -9.03 12.89
N CYS A 223 7.81 -7.79 13.36
CA CYS A 223 7.66 -6.58 12.55
C CYS A 223 9.00 -5.83 12.44
N LEU A 224 9.14 -4.92 11.48
CA LEU A 224 10.21 -3.93 11.52
C LEU A 224 10.10 -3.11 12.82
N ASN A 225 11.24 -2.73 13.40
CA ASN A 225 11.26 -1.71 14.43
C ASN A 225 11.09 -0.31 13.80
N GLN A 226 10.83 0.70 14.64
CA GLN A 226 10.56 2.07 14.19
C GLN A 226 11.71 2.67 13.36
N VAL A 227 12.98 2.37 13.69
CA VAL A 227 14.15 2.88 12.96
C VAL A 227 14.19 2.31 11.54
N ASP A 228 13.96 1.01 11.40
CA ASP A 228 13.94 0.35 10.09
C ASP A 228 12.69 0.69 9.27
N SER A 229 11.53 0.88 9.92
CA SER A 229 10.31 1.38 9.29
C SER A 229 10.51 2.78 8.68
N ILE A 230 11.10 3.70 9.45
CA ILE A 230 11.40 5.06 8.97
C ILE A 230 12.47 5.03 7.87
N ALA A 231 13.54 4.23 8.02
CA ALA A 231 14.58 4.11 7.01
C ALA A 231 14.04 3.56 5.67
N GLU A 232 13.23 2.50 5.69
CA GLU A 232 12.55 1.99 4.49
C GLU A 232 11.64 3.05 3.86
N LYS A 233 10.96 3.87 4.68
CA LYS A 233 10.06 4.91 4.17
C LYS A 233 10.79 6.12 3.59
N LEU A 234 11.96 6.49 4.12
CA LEU A 234 12.84 7.49 3.52
C LEU A 234 13.34 7.03 2.14
N LEU A 235 13.82 5.79 2.04
CA LEU A 235 14.29 5.19 0.78
C LEU A 235 13.15 5.07 -0.23
N ALA A 236 12.02 4.50 0.18
CA ALA A 236 10.84 4.34 -0.66
C ALA A 236 10.26 5.68 -1.13
N ASN A 237 10.34 6.75 -0.32
CA ASN A 237 9.99 8.10 -0.74
C ASN A 237 10.98 8.60 -1.80
N ALA A 238 12.29 8.51 -1.54
CA ALA A 238 13.33 8.94 -2.47
C ALA A 238 13.21 8.29 -3.86
N ASP A 239 12.84 7.02 -3.92
CA ASP A 239 12.65 6.26 -5.15
C ASP A 239 11.50 6.78 -6.05
N ARG A 240 10.45 7.39 -5.47
CA ARG A 240 9.17 7.57 -6.18
C ARG A 240 8.31 8.80 -5.85
N TRP A 241 8.77 9.70 -4.97
CA TRP A 241 8.04 10.94 -4.62
C TRP A 241 7.58 11.81 -5.81
N PRO A 242 8.28 11.90 -6.98
CA PRO A 242 7.85 12.78 -8.08
C PRO A 242 6.60 12.28 -8.84
N SER A 243 5.96 11.20 -8.37
CA SER A 243 4.93 10.49 -9.12
C SER A 243 3.58 10.49 -8.39
N ASP A 244 2.64 11.30 -8.86
CA ASP A 244 1.24 11.33 -8.40
C ASP A 244 0.62 9.92 -8.28
N ARG A 245 1.09 8.96 -9.10
CA ARG A 245 0.73 7.54 -9.09
C ARG A 245 0.90 6.82 -7.74
N VAL A 246 1.72 7.34 -6.82
CA VAL A 246 1.89 6.79 -5.45
C VAL A 246 1.11 7.56 -4.38
N ASN A 247 0.40 8.63 -4.75
CA ASN A 247 -0.44 9.46 -3.89
C ASN A 247 0.29 9.95 -2.61
N SER A 248 1.58 10.32 -2.74
CA SER A 248 2.48 10.69 -1.64
C SER A 248 2.49 9.74 -0.42
N ARG A 249 2.08 8.48 -0.57
CA ARG A 249 1.82 7.57 0.57
C ARG A 249 3.02 7.41 1.49
N ASP A 250 4.25 7.38 0.97
CA ASP A 250 5.46 7.19 1.77
C ASP A 250 5.87 8.47 2.53
N LEU A 251 5.61 9.65 1.96
CA LEU A 251 5.70 10.94 2.66
C LEU A 251 4.65 11.06 3.77
N ILE A 252 3.41 10.62 3.52
CA ILE A 252 2.31 10.63 4.50
C ILE A 252 2.61 9.65 5.65
N ASP A 253 3.17 8.48 5.34
CA ASP A 253 3.64 7.52 6.35
C ASP A 253 4.80 8.08 7.20
N LEU A 254 5.70 8.88 6.62
CA LEU A 254 6.74 9.60 7.36
C LEU A 254 6.15 10.71 8.23
N ALA A 255 5.18 11.47 7.73
CA ALA A 255 4.48 12.53 8.46
C ALA A 255 3.77 12.00 9.71
N ILE A 256 3.07 10.86 9.60
CA ILE A 256 2.39 10.24 10.74
C ILE A 256 3.37 9.63 11.75
N GLN A 257 4.50 9.04 11.30
CA GLN A 257 5.56 8.61 12.22
C GLN A 257 6.23 9.81 12.92
N ARG A 258 6.42 10.94 12.21
CA ARG A 258 6.94 12.20 12.76
C ARG A 258 6.02 12.85 13.79
N LEU A 259 4.70 12.73 13.60
CA LEU A 259 3.68 13.19 14.54
C LEU A 259 3.67 12.37 15.84
N ALA A 260 4.02 11.09 15.76
CA ALA A 260 4.13 10.22 16.94
C ALA A 260 5.43 10.46 17.74
N SER A 261 6.55 10.72 17.05
CA SER A 261 7.84 11.09 17.67
C SER A 261 8.79 11.74 16.66
N ASP A 262 9.78 12.48 17.13
CA ASP A 262 10.89 12.95 16.28
C ASP A 262 11.53 11.79 15.48
N LEU A 263 11.88 12.02 14.21
CA LEU A 263 12.52 10.98 13.40
C LEU A 263 13.90 10.65 13.99
N PRO A 264 14.19 9.38 14.37
CA PRO A 264 15.48 9.05 14.96
C PRO A 264 16.62 9.28 13.98
N GLN A 265 17.66 10.02 14.36
CA GLN A 265 18.83 10.28 13.50
C GLN A 265 19.42 8.97 12.94
N LYS A 266 19.42 7.88 13.72
CA LYS A 266 19.86 6.54 13.26
C LYS A 266 19.08 6.03 12.04
N ALA A 267 17.80 6.39 11.87
CA ALA A 267 17.00 6.01 10.70
C ALA A 267 17.39 6.82 9.45
N ILE A 268 17.65 8.11 9.64
CA ILE A 268 18.17 9.00 8.59
C ILE A 268 19.57 8.53 8.16
N ASP A 269 20.49 8.33 9.11
CA ASP A 269 21.84 7.84 8.85
C ASP A 269 21.83 6.48 8.13
N LYS A 270 20.93 5.57 8.52
CA LYS A 270 20.78 4.25 7.91
C LYS A 270 20.30 4.34 6.45
N ALA A 271 19.39 5.27 6.14
CA ALA A 271 18.89 5.48 4.78
C ALA A 271 19.91 6.24 3.89
N GLU A 272 20.50 7.34 4.38
CA GLU A 272 21.55 8.12 3.69
C GLU A 272 22.79 7.27 3.39
N ALA A 273 23.09 6.25 4.20
CA ALA A 273 24.17 5.29 3.94
C ALA A 273 23.98 4.45 2.67
N ALA A 274 22.75 4.32 2.15
CA ALA A 274 22.48 3.70 0.86
C ALA A 274 22.53 4.72 -0.29
N TYR A 275 21.78 5.83 -0.16
CA TYR A 275 21.78 6.96 -1.07
C TYR A 275 21.05 8.16 -0.45
N GLN A 276 21.19 9.34 -1.05
CA GLN A 276 20.57 10.57 -0.59
C GLN A 276 19.03 10.46 -0.54
N VAL A 277 18.45 10.68 0.64
CA VAL A 277 17.00 10.60 0.91
C VAL A 277 16.42 11.90 1.46
N MET A 278 17.20 12.70 2.20
CA MET A 278 16.71 13.93 2.84
C MET A 278 16.44 15.07 1.84
N GLU A 279 17.16 15.10 0.72
CA GLU A 279 16.91 16.06 -0.36
C GLU A 279 15.65 15.69 -1.18
N PRO A 280 15.45 14.41 -1.57
CA PRO A 280 14.16 13.92 -2.02
C PRO A 280 13.00 14.16 -1.04
N LEU A 281 13.22 14.04 0.28
CA LEU A 281 12.20 14.35 1.29
C LEU A 281 11.82 15.84 1.28
N ASN A 282 12.81 16.74 1.28
CA ASN A 282 12.57 18.19 1.17
C ASN A 282 11.72 18.55 -0.06
N ARG A 283 12.04 17.96 -1.22
CA ARG A 283 11.24 18.15 -2.45
C ARG A 283 9.85 17.50 -2.39
N ALA A 284 9.72 16.33 -1.75
CA ALA A 284 8.42 15.68 -1.57
C ALA A 284 7.47 16.53 -0.71
N ILE A 285 8.00 17.17 0.34
CA ILE A 285 7.26 18.12 1.19
C ILE A 285 6.83 19.33 0.36
N GLU A 286 7.76 19.99 -0.33
CA GLU A 286 7.48 21.13 -1.24
C GLU A 286 6.37 20.81 -2.26
N TYR A 287 6.51 19.68 -2.95
CA TYR A 287 5.56 19.19 -3.95
C TYR A 287 4.15 18.89 -3.39
N PHE A 288 4.04 18.58 -2.10
CA PHE A 288 2.78 18.38 -1.40
C PHE A 288 2.21 19.73 -0.89
N GLN A 289 3.07 20.61 -0.33
CA GLN A 289 2.71 21.95 0.15
C GLN A 289 2.14 22.85 -0.97
N ASP A 290 2.74 22.82 -2.15
CA ASP A 290 2.37 23.68 -3.29
C ASP A 290 1.08 23.23 -4.03
N ARG A 291 0.53 22.05 -3.71
CA ARG A 291 -0.53 21.39 -4.51
C ARG A 291 -1.73 20.94 -3.66
N PRO A 292 -2.56 21.86 -3.12
CA PRO A 292 -3.71 21.51 -2.28
C PRO A 292 -4.68 20.51 -2.94
N ASP A 293 -5.04 20.71 -4.20
CA ASP A 293 -5.92 19.81 -4.97
C ASP A 293 -5.35 18.36 -5.05
N TYR A 294 -4.03 18.22 -5.05
CA TYR A 294 -3.36 16.92 -5.04
C TYR A 294 -3.34 16.32 -3.63
N ARG A 295 -3.19 17.13 -2.57
CA ARG A 295 -3.32 16.66 -1.18
C ARG A 295 -4.72 16.09 -0.92
N GLU A 296 -5.76 16.82 -1.31
CA GLU A 296 -7.15 16.38 -1.19
C GLU A 296 -7.40 15.06 -1.94
N LYS A 297 -6.89 14.94 -3.17
CA LYS A 297 -6.90 13.67 -3.93
C LYS A 297 -6.16 12.53 -3.21
N CYS A 298 -5.06 12.81 -2.53
CA CYS A 298 -4.33 11.81 -1.75
C CYS A 298 -5.13 11.36 -0.52
N TYR A 299 -5.81 12.28 0.17
CA TYR A 299 -6.67 11.95 1.30
C TYR A 299 -7.84 11.05 0.88
N ASP A 300 -8.53 11.38 -0.21
CA ASP A 300 -9.59 10.58 -0.80
C ASP A 300 -9.10 9.17 -1.19
N ILE A 301 -8.07 9.09 -2.03
CA ILE A 301 -7.57 7.82 -2.57
C ILE A 301 -7.07 6.88 -1.47
N LEU A 302 -6.48 7.42 -0.41
CA LEU A 302 -5.96 6.65 0.73
C LEU A 302 -6.99 6.50 1.86
N SER A 303 -8.24 6.97 1.71
CA SER A 303 -9.28 6.98 2.77
C SER A 303 -8.79 7.55 4.11
N ILE A 304 -8.15 8.72 4.07
CA ILE A 304 -7.66 9.43 5.25
C ILE A 304 -8.83 10.20 5.87
N ALA A 305 -9.20 9.80 7.10
CA ALA A 305 -10.32 10.39 7.83
C ALA A 305 -9.93 11.62 8.66
N GLU A 306 -8.62 11.82 8.89
CA GLU A 306 -8.06 12.90 9.71
C GLU A 306 -6.94 13.62 8.91
N PRO A 307 -7.29 14.48 7.92
CA PRO A 307 -6.32 15.19 7.10
C PRO A 307 -5.48 16.21 7.89
N ASP A 308 -6.08 16.78 8.95
CA ASP A 308 -5.45 17.61 9.96
C ASP A 308 -4.21 16.92 10.56
N ARG A 309 -4.32 15.67 10.98
CA ARG A 309 -3.19 14.89 11.53
C ARG A 309 -2.09 14.64 10.51
N VAL A 310 -2.45 14.44 9.24
CA VAL A 310 -1.43 14.27 8.18
C VAL A 310 -0.69 15.58 7.93
N ILE A 311 -1.39 16.71 7.82
CA ILE A 311 -0.74 17.99 7.54
C ILE A 311 0.04 18.53 8.75
N ASP A 312 -0.37 18.24 9.99
CA ASP A 312 0.43 18.49 11.20
C ASP A 312 1.78 17.75 11.12
N GLY A 313 1.78 16.49 10.68
CA GLY A 313 3.00 15.72 10.46
C GLY A 313 3.88 16.27 9.32
N ILE A 314 3.27 16.79 8.25
CA ILE A 314 3.99 17.47 7.15
C ILE A 314 4.61 18.78 7.64
N ASP A 315 3.89 19.55 8.45
CA ASP A 315 4.38 20.82 9.02
C ASP A 315 5.56 20.59 9.98
N LEU A 316 5.56 19.48 10.74
CA LEU A 316 6.71 19.07 11.55
C LEU A 316 7.92 18.68 10.68
N LEU A 317 7.74 17.87 9.64
CA LEU A 317 8.81 17.52 8.70
C LEU A 317 9.36 18.74 7.96
N ALA A 318 8.50 19.72 7.65
CA ALA A 318 8.88 20.99 7.06
C ALA A 318 9.75 21.81 8.02
N GLN A 319 9.35 21.91 9.29
CA GLN A 319 10.10 22.62 10.35
C GLN A 319 11.46 21.97 10.64
N ASP A 320 11.55 20.62 10.70
CA ASP A 320 12.82 19.89 10.87
C ASP A 320 13.85 20.24 9.77
N LEU A 321 13.37 20.60 8.57
CA LEU A 321 14.16 20.98 7.40
C LEU A 321 14.26 22.50 7.19
N GLY A 322 13.73 23.32 8.11
CA GLY A 322 13.79 24.78 8.03
C GLY A 322 12.90 25.41 6.95
N ARG A 323 11.88 24.70 6.48
CA ARG A 323 10.84 25.22 5.57
C ARG A 323 9.75 25.97 6.35
N GLU A 324 8.93 26.73 5.62
CA GLU A 324 7.67 27.26 6.12
C GLU A 324 6.59 26.16 6.24
N ILE A 325 5.60 26.39 7.11
CA ILE A 325 4.45 25.50 7.28
C ILE A 325 3.46 25.61 6.10
N THR A 326 2.63 24.58 5.95
CA THR A 326 1.71 24.44 4.83
C THR A 326 0.54 25.45 4.92
N VAL A 327 0.23 26.11 3.80
CA VAL A 327 -1.04 26.83 3.65
C VAL A 327 -2.17 25.80 3.53
N ARG A 328 -2.94 25.67 4.61
CA ARG A 328 -3.96 24.63 4.80
C ARG A 328 -5.24 24.89 4.01
N THR A 329 -5.86 23.82 3.50
CA THR A 329 -7.25 23.83 2.98
C THR A 329 -8.27 23.84 4.13
N PHE A 330 -9.56 24.00 3.80
CA PHE A 330 -10.64 23.89 4.78
C PHE A 330 -10.68 22.51 5.47
N SER A 331 -10.53 21.44 4.69
CA SER A 331 -10.45 20.04 5.15
C SER A 331 -9.24 19.76 6.05
N GLU A 332 -8.18 20.56 5.95
CA GLU A 332 -6.96 20.50 6.77
C GLU A 332 -7.01 21.36 8.05
N THR A 333 -8.10 22.12 8.23
CA THR A 333 -8.36 22.96 9.42
C THR A 333 -9.47 22.42 10.33
N ILE A 334 -10.18 21.38 9.91
CA ILE A 334 -11.31 20.81 10.65
C ILE A 334 -11.07 19.32 10.90
N SER A 335 -10.68 19.01 12.12
CA SER A 335 -10.85 17.66 12.67
C SER A 335 -12.35 17.32 12.70
N PRO A 336 -12.81 16.19 12.12
CA PRO A 336 -14.23 15.87 12.03
C PRO A 336 -14.80 15.41 13.39
N PHE A 337 -15.09 16.39 14.24
CA PHE A 337 -15.61 16.32 15.61
C PHE A 337 -14.65 15.74 16.66
N PRO A 338 -14.14 16.56 17.61
CA PRO A 338 -13.88 16.02 18.94
C PRO A 338 -15.21 15.57 19.54
N ILE A 339 -15.27 14.32 20.03
CA ILE A 339 -16.43 13.87 20.81
C ILE A 339 -16.39 14.63 22.14
N THR A 340 -17.28 15.60 22.30
CA THR A 340 -17.57 16.22 23.59
C THR A 340 -18.22 15.19 24.50
N ASP A 341 -17.46 14.72 25.48
CA ASP A 341 -17.93 13.75 26.48
C ASP A 341 -18.88 14.41 27.49
N GLU A 342 -20.11 14.70 27.06
CA GLU A 342 -21.24 15.05 27.94
C GLU A 342 -21.76 13.82 28.69
N SER A 343 -20.86 13.04 29.30
CA SER A 343 -21.19 11.93 30.20
C SER A 343 -20.45 11.95 31.55
N GLN A 344 -19.89 13.10 31.94
CA GLN A 344 -19.49 13.41 33.32
C GLN A 344 -19.99 14.79 33.77
N MET A 345 -20.13 14.95 35.10
CA MET A 345 -20.92 15.99 35.80
C MET A 345 -20.19 17.33 35.96
#